data_AF-A0A7X3R703-F1
#
_entry.id   AF-A0A7X3R703-F1
#
_cell.length_a   1.000
_cell.length_b   1.000
_cell.length_c   1.000
_cell.angle_alpha   90.00
_cell.angle_beta   90.00
_cell.angle_gamma   90.00
#
_symmetry.space_group_name_H-M   'P 1'
#
loop_
_entity.id
_entity.type
_entity.pdbx_description
1 polymer ?
#
loop_
_entity_poly.entity_id
_entity_poly.type
_entity_poly.pdbx_seq_one_letter_code
_entity_poly.pdbx_strand_id
1 'polypeptide(L)'
;MVSIWSMYYNRMLLPLLAASLLCVPAALTAPRVFAQSFVQTTPEEVGVSSDRLARIDAALQAYVEEERLPGAALVIGRRGHVVYAKAFGYRDREAGEPLEITDLFRIASQT
;
A
#
# COMPACT_ATOMS: atom_id res chain seq x y z
N MET A 1 -58.46 19.30 -23.23
CA MET A 1 -58.28 17.95 -22.68
C MET A 1 -56.80 17.77 -22.33
N VAL A 2 -56.36 18.32 -21.20
CA VAL A 2 -54.96 18.23 -20.76
C VAL A 2 -54.76 16.85 -20.16
N SER A 3 -54.00 16.01 -20.85
CA SER A 3 -53.84 14.60 -20.54
C SER A 3 -53.28 14.38 -19.14
N ILE A 4 -54.04 13.65 -18.31
CA ILE A 4 -53.70 13.19 -16.95
C ILE A 4 -52.32 12.52 -16.89
N TRP A 5 -51.85 11.99 -18.02
CA TRP A 5 -50.51 11.42 -18.25
C TRP A 5 -49.35 12.39 -17.98
N SER A 6 -49.50 13.69 -18.26
CA SER A 6 -48.46 14.71 -18.02
C SER A 6 -48.25 15.00 -16.52
N MET A 7 -49.28 14.77 -15.70
CA MET A 7 -49.25 15.04 -14.26
C MET A 7 -48.53 13.94 -13.48
N TYR A 8 -48.59 12.69 -13.95
CA TYR A 8 -47.85 11.56 -13.36
C TYR A 8 -46.34 11.64 -13.63
N TYR A 9 -45.96 12.05 -14.85
CA TYR A 9 -44.56 12.19 -15.26
C TYR A 9 -43.82 13.22 -14.39
N ASN A 10 -44.39 14.42 -14.21
CA ASN A 10 -43.76 15.46 -13.38
C ASN A 10 -43.69 15.12 -11.88
N ARG A 11 -44.62 14.32 -11.34
CA ARG A 11 -44.67 13.99 -9.91
C ARG A 11 -43.68 12.90 -9.51
N MET A 12 -43.24 12.07 -10.46
CA MET A 12 -42.14 11.10 -10.27
C MET A 12 -40.77 11.62 -10.72
N LEU A 13 -40.68 12.51 -11.73
CA LEU A 13 -39.39 13.02 -12.21
C LEU A 13 -38.77 14.12 -11.35
N LEU A 14 -39.57 14.98 -10.71
CA LEU A 14 -39.05 16.02 -9.80
C LEU A 14 -38.21 15.46 -8.64
N PRO A 15 -38.63 14.42 -7.88
CA PRO A 15 -37.83 13.88 -6.79
C PRO A 15 -36.56 13.16 -7.28
N LEU A 16 -36.57 12.58 -8.48
CA LEU A 16 -35.39 11.94 -9.08
C LEU A 16 -34.33 12.96 -9.50
N LEU A 17 -34.75 14.10 -10.06
CA LEU A 17 -33.85 15.22 -10.40
C LEU A 17 -33.36 15.97 -9.14
N ALA A 18 -34.19 16.08 -8.10
CA ALA A 18 -33.78 16.67 -6.83
C ALA A 18 -32.78 15.77 -6.08
N ALA A 19 -32.97 14.45 -6.11
CA ALA A 19 -32.03 13.49 -5.53
C ALA A 19 -30.67 13.49 -6.25
N SER A 20 -30.65 13.65 -7.57
CA SER A 20 -29.40 13.78 -8.33
C SER A 20 -28.69 15.11 -8.08
N LEU A 21 -29.42 16.22 -7.96
CA LEU A 21 -28.84 17.52 -7.58
C LEU A 21 -28.22 17.54 -6.18
N LEU A 22 -28.75 16.73 -5.24
CA LEU A 22 -28.24 16.65 -3.87
C LEU A 22 -27.02 15.73 -3.73
N CYS A 23 -26.92 14.69 -4.56
CA CYS A 23 -25.89 13.66 -4.45
C CYS A 23 -24.52 14.10 -5.04
N VAL A 24 -24.53 14.93 -6.10
CA VAL A 24 -23.31 15.45 -6.75
C VAL A 24 -22.45 16.33 -5.84
N PRO A 25 -22.98 17.33 -5.09
CA PRO A 25 -22.15 18.15 -4.21
C PRO A 25 -21.59 17.37 -3.01
N ALA A 26 -22.29 16.33 -2.52
CA ALA A 26 -21.80 15.49 -1.43
C ALA A 26 -20.54 14.67 -1.80
N ALA A 27 -20.41 14.26 -3.07
CA ALA A 27 -19.22 13.56 -3.56
C ALA A 27 -18.00 14.49 -3.69
N LEU A 28 -18.20 15.81 -3.85
CA LEU A 28 -17.13 16.80 -3.97
C LEU A 28 -16.59 17.27 -2.61
N THR A 29 -17.35 17.09 -1.52
CA THR A 29 -16.97 17.48 -0.16
C THR A 29 -16.42 16.32 0.68
N ALA A 30 -16.37 15.11 0.12
CA ALA A 30 -15.77 13.97 0.81
C ALA A 30 -14.30 14.27 1.15
N PRO A 31 -13.85 13.99 2.40
CA PRO A 31 -12.46 14.17 2.76
C PRO A 31 -11.61 13.26 1.89
N ARG A 32 -10.65 13.85 1.17
CA ARG A 32 -9.64 13.08 0.45
C ARG A 32 -8.73 12.45 1.48
N VAL A 33 -8.87 11.15 1.69
CA VAL A 33 -7.90 10.36 2.44
C VAL A 33 -6.69 10.19 1.53
N PHE A 34 -5.62 10.90 1.84
CA PHE A 34 -4.32 10.65 1.23
C PHE A 34 -3.64 9.52 1.99
N ALA A 35 -3.05 8.57 1.26
CA ALA A 35 -2.17 7.58 1.86
C ALA A 35 -0.99 8.32 2.51
N GLN A 36 -0.68 7.97 3.76
CA GLN A 36 0.51 8.47 4.43
C GLN A 36 1.74 7.94 3.67
N SER A 37 2.47 8.82 2.98
CA SER A 37 3.73 8.45 2.36
C SER A 37 4.78 8.21 3.44
N PHE A 38 5.54 7.13 3.29
CA PHE A 38 6.72 6.92 4.11
C PHE A 38 7.90 7.66 3.48
N VAL A 39 8.61 8.44 4.29
CA VAL A 39 9.85 9.11 3.88
C VAL A 39 11.02 8.25 4.34
N GLN A 40 12.06 8.11 3.52
CA GLN A 40 13.28 7.44 3.96
C GLN A 40 14.07 8.37 4.88
N THR A 41 14.58 7.84 5.98
CA THR A 41 15.47 8.59 6.87
C THR A 41 16.53 7.72 7.52
N THR A 42 17.51 8.35 8.18
CA THR A 42 18.53 7.66 8.96
C THR A 42 17.89 6.95 10.17
N PRO A 43 18.36 5.75 10.53
CA PRO A 43 17.85 5.02 11.70
C PRO A 43 17.88 5.87 12.98
N GLU A 44 18.94 6.64 13.18
CA GLU A 44 19.21 7.41 14.40
C GLU A 44 18.17 8.51 14.63
N GLU A 45 17.69 9.16 13.57
CA GLU A 45 16.67 10.23 13.66
C GLU A 45 15.35 9.76 14.30
N VAL A 46 15.01 8.47 14.17
CA VAL A 46 13.81 7.89 14.77
C VAL A 46 14.11 6.95 15.95
N GLY A 47 15.34 6.98 16.47
CA GLY A 47 15.78 6.21 17.63
C GLY A 47 15.97 4.72 17.34
N VAL A 48 16.44 4.39 16.14
CA VAL A 48 16.91 3.06 15.75
C VAL A 48 18.43 3.10 15.62
N SER A 49 19.10 2.02 16.02
CA SER A 49 20.56 1.92 15.95
C SER A 49 20.98 1.23 14.65
N SER A 50 21.83 1.90 13.86
CA SER A 50 22.45 1.29 12.67
C SER A 50 23.22 0.02 12.99
N ASP A 51 23.95 -0.04 14.10
CA ASP A 51 24.67 -1.25 14.52
C ASP A 51 23.75 -2.45 14.75
N ARG A 52 22.53 -2.21 15.27
CA ARG A 52 21.54 -3.27 15.42
C ARG A 52 20.96 -3.72 14.08
N LEU A 53 20.79 -2.80 13.13
CA LEU A 53 20.39 -3.15 11.77
C LEU A 53 21.48 -3.95 11.05
N ALA A 54 22.75 -3.65 11.26
CA ALA A 54 23.87 -4.42 10.70
C ALA A 54 23.89 -5.89 11.18
N ARG A 55 23.37 -6.18 12.39
CA ARG A 55 23.19 -7.56 12.85
C ARG A 55 22.11 -8.30 12.07
N ILE A 56 21.09 -7.58 11.58
CA ILE A 56 20.06 -8.15 10.71
C ILE A 56 20.66 -8.45 9.33
N ASP A 57 21.48 -7.54 8.79
CA ASP A 57 22.23 -7.80 7.55
C ASP A 57 23.01 -9.11 7.66
N ALA A 58 23.83 -9.25 8.71
CA ALA A 58 24.64 -10.44 8.93
C ALA A 58 23.80 -11.72 9.07
N ALA A 59 22.68 -11.66 9.80
CA ALA A 59 21.81 -12.81 10.00
C ALA A 59 21.11 -13.26 8.70
N LEU A 60 20.56 -12.32 7.93
CA LEU A 60 19.88 -12.65 6.67
C LEU A 60 20.87 -13.13 5.61
N GLN A 61 22.06 -12.52 5.55
CA GLN A 61 23.14 -12.98 4.69
C GLN A 61 23.55 -14.41 5.04
N ALA A 62 23.78 -14.71 6.32
CA ALA A 62 24.10 -16.05 6.78
C ALA A 62 22.99 -17.06 6.44
N TYR A 63 21.72 -16.70 6.54
CA TYR A 63 20.62 -17.60 6.15
C TYR A 63 20.59 -17.93 4.66
N VAL A 64 20.99 -16.99 3.81
CA VAL A 64 21.14 -17.24 2.37
C VAL A 64 22.35 -18.14 2.11
N GLU A 65 23.48 -17.86 2.75
CA GLU A 65 24.72 -18.65 2.61
C GLU A 65 24.59 -20.08 3.15
N GLU A 66 23.87 -20.25 4.26
CA GLU A 66 23.52 -21.55 4.86
C GLU A 66 22.40 -22.29 4.09
N GLU A 67 21.92 -21.72 2.98
CA GLU A 67 20.82 -22.25 2.16
C GLU A 67 19.50 -22.45 2.90
N ARG A 68 19.30 -21.74 4.01
CA ARG A 68 18.08 -21.80 4.83
C ARG A 68 16.95 -21.00 4.20
N LEU A 69 17.30 -20.00 3.37
CA LEU A 69 16.38 -19.22 2.56
C LEU A 69 17.00 -18.99 1.19
N PRO A 70 16.23 -19.08 0.08
CA PRO A 70 16.74 -18.71 -1.25
C PRO A 70 17.00 -17.20 -1.36
N GLY A 71 16.21 -16.39 -0.65
CA GLY A 71 16.33 -14.95 -0.55
C GLY A 71 15.36 -14.37 0.48
N ALA A 72 15.57 -13.11 0.86
CA ALA A 72 14.73 -12.39 1.80
C ALA A 72 14.69 -10.90 1.47
N ALA A 73 13.50 -10.30 1.49
CA ALA A 73 13.30 -8.85 1.41
C ALA A 73 12.77 -8.35 2.76
N LEU A 74 13.38 -7.30 3.30
CA LEU A 74 12.99 -6.74 4.60
C LEU A 74 12.90 -5.22 4.56
N VAL A 75 11.76 -4.70 5.02
CA VAL A 75 11.50 -3.28 5.22
C VAL A 75 11.17 -3.03 6.70
N ILE A 76 11.79 -2.02 7.30
CA ILE A 76 11.50 -1.58 8.68
C ILE A 76 11.06 -0.12 8.65
N GLY A 77 9.81 0.10 9.06
CA GLY A 77 9.23 1.42 9.26
C GLY A 77 9.15 1.80 10.74
N ARG A 78 9.44 3.06 11.07
CA ARG A 78 9.24 3.63 12.42
C ARG A 78 8.88 5.10 12.35
N ARG A 79 7.84 5.50 13.10
CA ARG A 79 7.35 6.90 13.17
C ARG A 79 7.11 7.54 11.79
N GLY A 80 6.48 6.80 10.87
CA GLY A 80 6.20 7.30 9.52
C GLY A 80 7.40 7.33 8.56
N HIS A 81 8.55 6.81 8.98
CA HIS A 81 9.75 6.76 8.15
C HIS A 81 10.17 5.32 7.86
N VAL A 82 10.69 5.05 6.68
CA VAL A 82 11.43 3.82 6.39
C VAL A 82 12.89 4.05 6.73
N VAL A 83 13.44 3.23 7.62
CA VAL A 83 14.84 3.32 8.08
C VAL A 83 15.72 2.21 7.57
N TYR A 84 15.11 1.19 6.97
CA TYR A 84 15.80 0.02 6.44
C TYR A 84 14.93 -0.60 5.35
N ALA A 85 15.52 -0.84 4.18
CA ALA A 85 14.91 -1.55 3.07
C ALA A 85 16.02 -2.25 2.29
N LYS A 86 16.11 -3.57 2.39
CA LYS A 86 17.15 -4.36 1.72
C LYS A 86 16.61 -5.73 1.31
N ALA A 87 17.17 -6.25 0.22
CA ALA A 87 16.95 -7.60 -0.26
C ALA A 87 18.27 -8.39 -0.21
N PHE A 88 18.16 -9.70 0.01
CA PHE A 88 19.26 -10.66 0.13
C PHE A 88 18.95 -11.88 -0.72
N GLY A 89 19.98 -12.50 -1.29
CA GLY A 89 19.86 -13.73 -2.07
C GLY A 89 19.14 -13.53 -3.41
N TYR A 90 18.31 -14.49 -3.77
CA TYR A 90 17.82 -14.68 -5.13
C TYR A 90 16.29 -14.79 -5.17
N ARG A 91 15.67 -14.19 -6.19
CA ARG A 91 14.26 -14.44 -6.53
C ARG A 91 14.10 -15.76 -7.28
N ASP A 92 15.12 -16.12 -8.04
CA ASP A 92 15.28 -17.44 -8.66
C ASP A 92 16.74 -17.88 -8.50
N ARG A 93 16.97 -18.86 -7.63
CA ARG A 93 18.31 -19.35 -7.33
C ARG A 93 18.88 -20.20 -8.48
N GLU A 94 18.04 -20.91 -9.23
CA GLU A 94 18.48 -21.79 -10.32
C GLU A 94 18.87 -20.96 -11.55
N ALA A 95 18.11 -19.91 -11.84
CA ALA A 95 18.42 -18.94 -12.88
C ALA A 95 19.51 -17.93 -12.46
N GLY A 96 19.88 -17.89 -11.16
CA GLY A 96 20.87 -16.95 -10.62
C GLY A 96 20.39 -15.51 -10.57
N GLU A 97 19.07 -15.29 -10.51
CA GLU A 97 18.46 -13.97 -10.56
C GLU A 97 18.40 -13.37 -9.14
N PRO A 98 19.08 -12.23 -8.88
CA PRO A 98 19.09 -11.62 -7.56
C PRO A 98 17.68 -11.15 -7.17
N LEU A 99 17.41 -11.17 -5.87
CA LEU A 99 16.18 -10.62 -5.31
C LEU A 99 16.28 -9.10 -5.18
N GLU A 100 15.27 -8.39 -5.67
CA GLU A 100 15.11 -6.95 -5.52
C GLU A 100 14.01 -6.63 -4.49
N ILE A 101 14.10 -5.45 -3.85
CA ILE A 101 13.10 -5.03 -2.84
C ILE A 101 11.70 -4.84 -3.42
N THR A 102 11.62 -4.63 -4.74
CA THR A 102 10.39 -4.39 -5.50
C THR A 102 9.79 -5.64 -6.12
N ASP A 103 10.42 -6.80 -5.93
CA ASP A 103 9.91 -8.06 -6.45
C ASP A 103 8.59 -8.47 -5.80
N LEU A 104 7.78 -9.22 -6.56
CA LEU A 104 6.47 -9.65 -6.13
C LEU A 104 6.54 -10.93 -5.30
N PHE A 105 5.88 -10.92 -4.15
CA PHE A 105 5.79 -12.07 -3.26
C PHE A 105 4.36 -12.62 -3.23
N ARG A 106 4.25 -13.94 -3.22
CA ARG A 106 3.00 -14.61 -2.85
C ARG A 106 2.86 -14.62 -1.34
N ILE A 107 2.09 -13.70 -0.78
CA ILE A 107 1.97 -13.49 0.67
C ILE A 107 0.94 -14.40 1.37
N ALA A 108 0.19 -15.19 0.60
CA ALA A 108 -0.83 -16.13 1.07
C ALA A 108 -1.82 -15.47 2.05
N SER A 109 -1.81 -15.86 3.33
CA SER A 109 -2.79 -15.42 4.34
C SER A 109 -2.61 -13.97 4.83
N GLN A 110 -1.72 -13.18 4.24
CA GLN A 110 -1.46 -11.79 4.62
C GLN A 110 -2.27 -10.79 3.75
N THR A 111 -3.54 -11.08 3.47
CA THR A 111 -4.44 -10.23 2.67
C THR A 111 -5.29 -9.30 3.51
#